data_AF-A0A9D3PHM8-F1
#
_entry.id   AF-A0A9D3PHM8-F1
#
_cell.length_a   1.000
_cell.length_b   1.000
_cell.length_c   1.000
_cell.angle_alpha   90.00
_cell.angle_beta   90.00
_cell.angle_gamma   90.00
#
_symmetry.space_group_name_H-M   'P 1'
#
loop_
_entity.id
_entity.type
_entity.pdbx_description
1 polymer ?
#
loop_
_entity_poly.entity_id
_entity_poly.type
_entity_poly.pdbx_seq_one_letter_code
_entity_poly.pdbx_strand_id
1 'polypeptide(L)'
;MEEEIFQQLMYVLNQLISWIAAGAMVFGGVVPYIPQYRDIRRTQNAEGFSTYVCLVLLVANILRIFFRFGRYFETPLLWQSIVMIITMLVMLNLCTNVRVAAELNTKRRSFIATDSKDEDVKVPKKLFLDFDFNYFWLWSRFTDYLQCVLAFTAVAAYITYLLLDSSLFVETLGFLAVFTEAMLGTPQLYCNYQNKSTEGMSIKMVCMWASGDTFKTGYFLVTQAPVQFWICGLLQVCVDFAILFQVYYYSRYPQKPVSHTAHSTSAKAL
;
A
#
# COMPACT_ATOMS: atom_id res chain seq x y z
N MET A 1 43.96 26.01 3.94
CA MET A 1 43.80 25.51 2.56
C MET A 1 43.42 24.02 2.52
N GLU A 2 44.26 23.07 2.94
CA GLU A 2 43.89 21.63 2.90
C GLU A 2 42.73 21.27 3.83
N GLU A 3 42.71 21.80 5.06
CA GLU A 3 41.58 21.61 5.99
C GLU A 3 40.29 22.27 5.50
N GLU A 4 40.37 23.44 4.86
CA GLU A 4 39.19 24.11 4.28
C GLU A 4 38.64 23.34 3.08
N ILE A 5 39.51 22.80 2.23
CA ILE A 5 39.12 21.93 1.12
C ILE A 5 38.47 20.64 1.66
N PHE A 6 39.02 20.05 2.72
CA PHE A 6 38.44 18.86 3.35
C PHE A 6 37.07 19.15 3.98
N GLN A 7 36.91 20.27 4.70
CA GLN A 7 35.63 20.68 5.26
C GLN A 7 34.60 20.98 4.17
N GLN A 8 35.01 21.64 3.09
CA GLN A 8 34.13 21.91 1.95
C GLN A 8 33.74 20.63 1.21
N LEU A 9 34.68 19.68 1.05
CA LEU A 9 34.40 18.36 0.50
C LEU A 9 33.40 17.60 1.39
N MET A 10 33.61 17.57 2.70
CA MET A 10 32.70 16.93 3.66
C MET A 10 31.32 17.59 3.67
N TYR A 11 31.24 18.91 3.55
CA TYR A 11 29.98 19.63 3.44
C TYR A 11 29.22 19.23 2.17
N VAL A 12 29.89 19.22 1.01
CA VAL A 12 29.29 18.81 -0.27
C VAL A 12 28.85 17.34 -0.22
N LEU A 13 29.68 16.46 0.34
CA LEU A 13 29.35 15.04 0.51
C LEU A 13 28.12 14.85 1.40
N ASN A 14 28.05 15.52 2.55
CA ASN A 14 26.90 15.45 3.45
C ASN A 14 25.63 15.98 2.81
N GLN A 15 25.72 17.08 2.05
CA GLN A 15 24.59 17.58 1.27
C GLN A 15 24.12 16.54 0.26
N LEU A 16 25.02 15.98 -0.55
CA LEU A 16 24.68 14.95 -1.53
C LEU A 16 24.02 13.73 -0.88
N ILE A 17 24.55 13.25 0.24
CA ILE A 17 23.98 12.13 0.99
C ILE A 17 22.56 12.47 1.47
N SER A 18 22.34 13.68 2.00
CA SER A 18 21.03 14.14 2.44
C SER A 18 20.02 14.21 1.29
N TRP A 19 20.42 14.75 0.14
CA TRP A 19 19.56 14.81 -1.06
C TRP A 19 19.20 13.41 -1.58
N ILE A 20 20.17 12.50 -1.62
CA ILE A 20 19.93 11.10 -2.01
C ILE A 20 18.99 10.43 -1.01
N ALA A 21 19.20 10.63 0.30
CA ALA A 21 18.36 10.06 1.34
C ALA A 21 16.93 10.60 1.26
N ALA A 22 16.74 11.91 1.06
CA ALA A 22 15.44 12.52 0.85
C ALA A 22 14.74 11.96 -0.41
N GLY A 23 15.47 11.80 -1.52
CA GLY A 23 14.95 11.17 -2.72
C GLY A 23 14.52 9.73 -2.49
N ALA A 24 15.36 8.94 -1.81
CA ALA A 24 15.05 7.56 -1.45
C ALA A 24 13.82 7.48 -0.51
N MET A 25 13.65 8.43 0.41
CA MET A 25 12.47 8.51 1.27
C MET A 25 11.19 8.82 0.48
N VAL A 26 11.25 9.72 -0.50
CA VAL A 26 10.08 10.09 -1.31
C VAL A 26 9.64 8.94 -2.23
N PHE A 27 10.60 8.32 -2.93
CA PHE A 27 10.29 7.32 -3.96
C PHE A 27 10.35 5.87 -3.47
N GLY A 28 11.03 5.60 -2.35
CA GLY A 28 11.31 4.23 -1.88
C GLY A 28 10.05 3.37 -1.74
N GLY A 29 8.98 3.93 -1.18
CA GLY A 29 7.70 3.22 -1.05
C GLY A 29 7.01 2.93 -2.38
N VAL A 30 7.32 3.66 -3.45
CA VAL A 30 6.69 3.49 -4.78
C VAL A 30 7.37 2.40 -5.59
N VAL A 31 8.68 2.19 -5.37
CA VAL A 31 9.50 1.29 -6.18
C VAL A 31 8.90 -0.13 -6.29
N PRO A 32 8.36 -0.75 -5.22
CA PRO A 32 7.76 -2.09 -5.33
C PRO A 32 6.52 -2.16 -6.25
N TYR A 33 5.79 -1.05 -6.44
CA TYR A 33 4.59 -1.01 -7.27
C TYR A 33 4.89 -0.85 -8.76
N ILE A 34 6.10 -0.42 -9.13
CA ILE A 34 6.52 -0.29 -10.53
C ILE A 34 6.54 -1.64 -11.26
N PRO A 35 7.23 -2.69 -10.77
CA PRO A 35 7.18 -4.01 -11.42
C PRO A 35 5.74 -4.55 -11.42
N GLN A 36 5.01 -4.39 -10.32
CA GLN A 36 3.62 -4.83 -10.22
C GLN A 36 2.71 -4.19 -11.26
N TYR A 37 2.82 -2.88 -11.48
CA TYR A 37 2.12 -2.16 -12.53
C TYR A 37 2.42 -2.73 -13.92
N ARG A 38 3.70 -2.99 -14.21
CA ARG A 38 4.14 -3.54 -15.50
C ARG A 38 3.61 -4.94 -15.71
N ASP A 39 3.58 -5.77 -14.66
CA ASP A 39 3.09 -7.14 -14.73
C ASP A 39 1.59 -7.17 -14.98
N ILE A 40 0.77 -6.41 -14.24
CA ILE A 40 -0.68 -6.30 -14.48
C ILE A 40 -0.97 -5.80 -15.90
N ARG A 41 -0.23 -4.79 -16.36
CA ARG A 41 -0.42 -4.24 -17.71
C ARG A 41 -0.05 -5.25 -18.79
N ARG A 42 0.94 -6.11 -18.57
CA ARG A 42 1.35 -7.15 -19.52
C ARG A 42 0.41 -8.34 -19.53
N THR A 43 0.00 -8.83 -18.36
CA THR A 43 -0.86 -10.01 -18.24
C THR A 43 -2.32 -9.71 -18.54
N GLN A 44 -2.73 -8.44 -18.49
CA GLN A 44 -4.13 -8.03 -18.56
C GLN A 44 -4.99 -8.79 -17.53
N ASN A 45 -4.39 -9.13 -16.39
CA ASN A 45 -5.05 -9.78 -15.27
C ASN A 45 -4.75 -9.01 -13.98
N ALA A 46 -5.81 -8.53 -13.31
CA ALA A 46 -5.75 -7.76 -12.07
C ALA A 46 -6.26 -8.53 -10.85
N GLU A 47 -6.40 -9.87 -10.95
CA GLU A 47 -6.80 -10.74 -9.84
C GLU A 47 -5.67 -10.94 -8.81
N GLY A 48 -4.41 -10.86 -9.23
CA GLY A 48 -3.25 -11.03 -8.33
C GLY A 48 -2.97 -9.84 -7.41
N PHE A 49 -3.53 -8.66 -7.71
CA PHE A 49 -3.33 -7.46 -6.90
C PHE A 49 -4.58 -7.10 -6.12
N SER A 50 -4.45 -6.94 -4.80
CA SER A 50 -5.56 -6.54 -3.95
C SER A 50 -5.76 -5.03 -3.97
N THR A 51 -6.93 -4.59 -4.46
CA THR A 51 -7.32 -3.16 -4.44
C THR A 51 -7.46 -2.60 -3.02
N TYR A 52 -7.61 -3.46 -1.99
CA TYR A 52 -7.61 -3.04 -0.60
C TYR A 52 -6.25 -2.51 -0.14
N VAL A 53 -5.15 -2.95 -0.73
CA VAL A 53 -3.82 -2.36 -0.44
C VAL A 53 -3.81 -0.89 -0.85
N CYS A 54 -4.40 -0.55 -2.00
CA CYS A 54 -4.59 0.84 -2.39
C CYS A 54 -5.48 1.61 -1.41
N LEU A 55 -6.57 1.03 -0.90
CA LEU A 55 -7.40 1.67 0.12
C LEU A 55 -6.58 2.04 1.36
N VAL A 56 -5.93 1.05 1.95
CA VAL A 56 -5.19 1.19 3.20
C VAL A 56 -4.10 2.25 3.06
N LEU A 57 -3.36 2.24 1.94
CA LEU A 57 -2.35 3.25 1.65
C LEU A 57 -2.93 4.63 1.37
N LEU A 58 -4.04 4.74 0.64
CA LEU A 58 -4.70 6.03 0.42
C LEU A 58 -5.13 6.64 1.76
N VAL A 59 -5.81 5.86 2.60
CA VAL A 59 -6.24 6.28 3.94
C VAL A 59 -5.05 6.70 4.80
N ALA A 60 -4.03 5.85 4.91
CA ALA A 60 -2.83 6.12 5.71
C ALA A 60 -2.13 7.42 5.29
N ASN A 61 -1.94 7.65 3.98
CA ASN A 61 -1.23 8.82 3.48
C ASN A 61 -2.09 10.09 3.52
N ILE A 62 -3.41 10.01 3.36
CA ILE A 62 -4.33 11.14 3.55
C ILE A 62 -4.30 11.58 5.02
N LEU A 63 -4.45 10.64 5.96
CA LEU A 63 -4.37 10.94 7.39
C LEU A 63 -3.01 11.52 7.78
N ARG A 64 -1.92 11.07 7.15
CA ARG A 64 -0.57 11.61 7.36
C ARG A 64 -0.43 13.06 6.90
N ILE A 65 -1.05 13.42 5.77
CA ILE A 65 -1.12 14.80 5.31
C ILE A 65 -1.90 15.66 6.31
N PHE A 66 -3.01 15.15 6.86
CA PHE A 66 -3.74 15.88 7.90
C PHE A 66 -2.96 16.02 9.21
N PHE A 67 -2.23 14.98 9.62
CA PHE A 67 -1.33 15.04 10.76
C PHE A 67 -0.27 16.15 10.61
N ARG A 68 0.20 16.43 9.38
CA ARG A 68 1.17 17.50 9.12
C ARG A 68 0.67 18.88 9.54
N PHE A 69 -0.63 19.14 9.39
CA PHE A 69 -1.21 20.44 9.78
C PHE A 69 -1.25 20.62 11.29
N GLY A 70 -1.41 19.53 12.06
CA GLY A 70 -1.36 19.58 13.52
C GLY A 70 0.07 19.59 14.06
N ARG A 71 0.96 18.75 13.49
CA ARG A 71 2.36 18.66 13.92
C ARG A 71 3.28 18.65 12.70
N TYR A 72 4.19 19.62 12.65
CA TYR A 72 5.22 19.67 11.63
C TYR A 72 6.20 18.51 11.79
N PHE A 73 6.45 17.80 10.70
CA PHE A 73 7.51 16.79 10.59
C PHE A 73 8.40 17.09 9.37
N GLU A 74 9.26 16.17 8.96
CA GLU A 74 10.17 16.39 7.83
C GLU A 74 9.44 16.54 6.49
N THR A 75 9.89 17.45 5.61
CA THR A 75 9.23 17.71 4.31
C THR A 75 9.29 16.53 3.32
N PRO A 76 10.34 15.69 3.27
CA PRO A 76 10.37 14.51 2.40
C PRO A 76 9.22 13.53 2.67
N LEU A 77 8.77 13.37 3.91
CA LEU A 77 7.66 12.48 4.26
C LEU A 77 6.31 13.00 3.73
N LEU A 78 6.16 14.33 3.62
CA LEU A 78 4.96 14.91 3.02
C LEU A 78 4.93 14.62 1.52
N TRP A 79 6.05 14.83 0.83
CA TRP A 79 6.20 14.47 -0.58
C TRP A 79 6.02 12.97 -0.80
N GLN A 80 6.57 12.12 0.08
CA GLN A 80 6.35 10.67 0.07
C GLN A 80 4.85 10.34 0.12
N SER A 81 4.07 11.01 0.96
CA SER A 81 2.62 10.80 1.07
C SER A 81 1.88 11.17 -0.21
N ILE A 82 2.23 12.31 -0.81
CA ILE A 82 1.62 12.80 -2.06
C ILE A 82 1.93 11.84 -3.21
N VAL A 83 3.21 11.47 -3.39
CA VAL A 83 3.62 10.55 -4.45
C VAL A 83 2.98 9.17 -4.27
N MET A 84 2.86 8.69 -3.02
CA MET A 84 2.17 7.44 -2.72
C MET A 84 0.69 7.50 -3.08
N ILE A 85 -0.03 8.57 -2.74
CA ILE A 85 -1.44 8.76 -3.11
C ILE A 85 -1.61 8.71 -4.64
N ILE A 86 -0.80 9.46 -5.38
CA ILE A 86 -0.82 9.48 -6.84
C ILE A 86 -0.59 8.07 -7.39
N THR A 87 0.42 7.36 -6.87
CA THR A 87 0.74 5.99 -7.27
C THR A 87 -0.43 5.04 -7.02
N MET A 88 -1.07 5.12 -5.86
CA MET A 88 -2.21 4.25 -5.53
C MET A 88 -3.43 4.54 -6.41
N LEU A 89 -3.69 5.81 -6.76
CA LEU A 89 -4.75 6.15 -7.73
C LEU A 89 -4.42 5.62 -9.13
N VAL A 90 -3.16 5.69 -9.57
CA VAL A 90 -2.72 5.12 -10.86
C VAL A 90 -2.87 3.61 -10.88
N MET A 91 -2.44 2.92 -9.81
CA MET A 91 -2.62 1.47 -9.66
C MET A 91 -4.09 1.08 -9.68
N LEU A 92 -4.95 1.81 -8.98
CA LEU A 92 -6.38 1.57 -8.92
C LEU A 92 -7.06 1.79 -10.28
N ASN A 93 -6.69 2.84 -11.00
CA ASN A 93 -7.14 3.08 -12.37
C ASN A 93 -6.72 1.95 -13.31
N LEU A 94 -5.48 1.44 -13.21
CA LEU A 94 -5.05 0.29 -14.01
C LEU A 94 -5.90 -0.96 -13.70
N CYS A 95 -6.05 -1.29 -12.41
CA CYS A 95 -6.78 -2.48 -11.99
C CYS A 95 -8.24 -2.45 -12.41
N THR A 96 -8.91 -1.30 -12.28
CA THR A 96 -10.31 -1.12 -12.70
C THR A 96 -10.45 -1.22 -14.22
N ASN A 97 -9.55 -0.60 -15.00
CA ASN A 97 -9.59 -0.70 -16.46
C ASN A 97 -9.42 -2.15 -16.95
N VAL A 98 -8.51 -2.91 -16.34
CA VAL A 98 -8.30 -4.33 -16.66
C VAL A 98 -9.53 -5.17 -16.29
N ARG A 99 -10.11 -4.94 -15.11
CA ARG A 99 -11.33 -5.66 -14.66
C ARG A 99 -12.52 -5.38 -15.58
N VAL A 100 -12.75 -4.13 -15.94
CA VAL A 100 -13.81 -3.75 -16.89
C VAL A 100 -13.59 -4.40 -18.25
N ALA A 101 -12.35 -4.42 -18.76
CA ALA A 101 -12.03 -5.09 -20.01
C ALA A 101 -12.30 -6.60 -19.94
N ALA A 102 -11.98 -7.25 -18.82
CA ALA A 102 -12.26 -8.67 -18.59
C ALA A 102 -13.77 -8.96 -18.54
N GLU A 103 -14.54 -8.14 -17.80
CA GLU A 103 -16.01 -8.27 -17.73
C GLU A 103 -16.67 -8.11 -19.11
N LEU A 104 -16.25 -7.11 -19.89
CA LEU A 104 -16.77 -6.89 -21.25
C LEU A 104 -16.46 -8.08 -22.19
N ASN A 105 -15.28 -8.67 -22.07
CA ASN A 105 -14.90 -9.84 -22.86
C ASN A 105 -15.73 -11.08 -22.47
N THR A 106 -15.96 -11.32 -21.18
CA THR A 106 -16.80 -12.41 -20.69
C THR A 106 -18.25 -12.22 -21.15
N LYS A 107 -18.78 -10.99 -21.06
CA LYS A 107 -20.12 -10.65 -21.54
C LYS A 107 -20.25 -10.87 -23.05
N ARG A 108 -19.27 -10.46 -23.85
CA ARG A 108 -19.26 -10.73 -25.30
C ARG A 108 -19.33 -12.24 -25.60
N ARG A 109 -18.57 -13.06 -24.85
CA ARG A 109 -18.61 -14.52 -25.02
C ARG A 109 -19.95 -15.11 -24.62
N SER A 110 -20.59 -14.63 -23.55
CA SER A 110 -21.92 -15.11 -23.17
C SER A 110 -22.96 -14.76 -24.23
N PHE A 111 -22.93 -13.54 -24.80
CA PHE A 111 -23.84 -13.15 -25.88
C PHE A 111 -23.67 -13.97 -27.16
N ILE A 112 -22.44 -14.36 -27.51
CA ILE A 112 -22.19 -15.26 -28.65
C ILE A 112 -22.68 -16.69 -28.35
N ALA A 113 -22.69 -17.10 -27.07
CA ALA A 113 -23.18 -18.42 -26.65
C ALA A 113 -24.71 -18.50 -26.49
N THR A 114 -25.41 -17.38 -26.28
CA THR A 114 -26.87 -17.30 -26.11
C THR A 114 -27.62 -16.76 -27.32
N ASP A 115 -27.26 -17.18 -28.54
CA ASP A 115 -28.14 -17.04 -29.73
C ASP A 115 -29.42 -17.92 -29.65
N SER A 116 -29.80 -18.33 -28.44
CA SER A 116 -31.09 -18.93 -28.13
C SER A 116 -31.50 -18.55 -26.71
N LYS A 117 -32.50 -17.68 -26.63
CA LYS A 117 -33.26 -17.20 -25.45
C LYS A 117 -32.80 -15.87 -24.85
N ASP A 118 -33.59 -14.85 -25.16
CA ASP A 118 -33.78 -13.63 -24.37
C ASP A 118 -34.05 -13.98 -22.91
N GLU A 119 -33.06 -13.75 -22.05
CA GLU A 119 -33.33 -13.28 -20.69
C GLU A 119 -32.46 -12.06 -20.42
N ASP A 120 -33.12 -10.97 -20.01
CA ASP A 120 -32.50 -9.75 -19.53
C ASP A 120 -31.59 -10.06 -18.34
N VAL A 121 -30.30 -10.31 -18.62
CA VAL A 121 -29.27 -10.38 -17.59
C VAL A 121 -29.10 -8.97 -16.99
N LYS A 122 -29.89 -8.68 -15.96
CA LYS A 122 -29.71 -7.55 -15.04
C LYS A 122 -28.35 -7.71 -14.36
N VAL A 123 -27.32 -7.15 -14.98
CA VAL A 123 -26.03 -6.96 -14.32
C VAL A 123 -26.26 -6.02 -13.14
N PRO A 124 -25.92 -6.38 -11.89
CA PRO A 124 -26.05 -5.47 -10.78
C PRO A 124 -25.08 -4.32 -11.03
N LYS A 125 -25.63 -3.15 -11.38
CA LYS A 125 -24.85 -1.92 -11.43
C LYS A 125 -24.48 -1.61 -10.00
N LYS A 126 -23.30 -2.08 -9.56
CA LYS A 126 -22.73 -1.80 -8.23
C LYS A 126 -22.44 -0.32 -8.15
N LEU A 127 -23.47 0.45 -7.85
CA LEU A 127 -23.44 1.90 -7.78
C LEU A 127 -22.91 2.31 -6.40
N PHE A 128 -22.29 3.48 -6.31
CA PHE A 128 -21.77 4.06 -5.07
C PHE A 128 -22.79 4.12 -3.90
N LEU A 129 -24.09 4.05 -4.20
CA LEU A 129 -25.20 4.15 -3.23
C LEU A 129 -25.71 2.81 -2.67
N ASP A 130 -25.25 1.67 -3.20
CA ASP A 130 -25.56 0.38 -2.59
C ASP A 130 -24.61 0.17 -1.39
N PHE A 131 -25.04 0.66 -0.23
CA PHE A 131 -24.33 0.60 1.06
C PHE A 131 -24.32 -0.82 1.66
N ASP A 132 -24.01 -1.83 0.85
CA ASP A 132 -23.69 -3.15 1.35
C ASP A 132 -22.22 -3.19 1.75
N PHE A 133 -21.95 -3.26 3.05
CA PHE A 133 -20.58 -3.37 3.59
C PHE A 133 -19.82 -4.58 3.01
N ASN A 134 -20.54 -5.61 2.57
CA ASN A 134 -19.97 -6.80 1.92
C ASN A 134 -19.33 -6.52 0.55
N TYR A 135 -19.70 -5.42 -0.13
CA TYR A 135 -19.15 -5.03 -1.43
C TYR A 135 -18.29 -3.76 -1.35
N PHE A 136 -17.96 -3.31 -0.14
CA PHE A 136 -17.13 -2.13 0.07
C PHE A 136 -15.78 -2.29 -0.64
N TRP A 137 -15.42 -1.29 -1.46
CA TRP A 137 -14.18 -1.23 -2.24
C TRP A 137 -14.04 -2.24 -3.41
N LEU A 138 -15.14 -2.86 -3.84
CA LEU A 138 -15.22 -3.79 -4.98
C LEU A 138 -16.04 -3.19 -6.15
N TRP A 139 -15.90 -1.88 -6.38
CA TRP A 139 -16.63 -1.18 -7.45
C TRP A 139 -16.05 -1.45 -8.84
N SER A 140 -16.91 -1.39 -9.86
CA SER A 140 -16.51 -1.60 -11.25
C SER A 140 -15.83 -0.38 -11.86
N ARG A 141 -16.20 0.84 -11.43
CA ARG A 141 -15.74 2.08 -12.06
C ARG A 141 -14.74 2.81 -11.18
N PHE A 142 -13.67 3.32 -11.79
CA PHE A 142 -12.68 4.17 -11.12
C PHE A 142 -13.29 5.42 -10.47
N THR A 143 -14.33 6.00 -11.06
CA THR A 143 -15.02 7.19 -10.55
C THR A 143 -15.57 6.99 -9.14
N ASP A 144 -16.07 5.80 -8.84
CA ASP A 144 -16.73 5.51 -7.56
C ASP A 144 -15.69 5.44 -6.43
N TYR A 145 -14.50 4.91 -6.75
CA TYR A 145 -13.34 4.97 -5.86
C TYR A 145 -12.90 6.40 -5.58
N LEU A 146 -12.79 7.23 -6.62
CA LEU A 146 -12.38 8.62 -6.47
C LEU A 146 -13.38 9.42 -5.62
N GLN A 147 -14.68 9.21 -5.83
CA GLN A 147 -15.72 9.83 -5.02
C GLN A 147 -15.63 9.40 -3.54
N CYS A 148 -15.37 8.11 -3.27
CA CYS A 148 -15.16 7.64 -1.90
C CYS A 148 -13.94 8.31 -1.24
N VAL A 149 -12.81 8.36 -1.95
CA VAL A 149 -11.58 8.98 -1.45
C VAL A 149 -11.78 10.46 -1.18
N LEU A 150 -12.44 11.19 -2.08
CA LEU A 150 -12.76 12.60 -1.90
C LEU A 150 -13.71 12.82 -0.73
N ALA A 151 -14.76 12.01 -0.59
CA ALA A 151 -15.69 12.07 0.53
C ALA A 151 -14.99 11.82 1.86
N PHE A 152 -14.16 10.76 1.93
CA PHE A 152 -13.33 10.47 3.11
C PHE A 152 -12.39 11.64 3.43
N THR A 153 -11.72 12.20 2.43
CA THR A 153 -10.81 13.34 2.59
C THR A 153 -11.54 14.57 3.11
N ALA A 154 -12.73 14.88 2.60
CA ALA A 154 -13.54 16.01 3.04
C ALA A 154 -14.02 15.84 4.49
N VAL A 155 -14.51 14.65 4.84
CA VAL A 155 -14.95 14.33 6.21
C VAL A 155 -13.78 14.37 7.18
N ALA A 156 -12.65 13.74 6.84
CA ALA A 156 -11.45 13.77 7.65
C ALA A 156 -10.92 15.20 7.81
N ALA A 157 -10.89 16.00 6.74
CA ALA A 157 -10.49 17.41 6.80
C ALA A 157 -11.40 18.22 7.73
N TYR A 158 -12.72 18.03 7.64
CA TYR A 158 -13.69 18.71 8.51
C TYR A 158 -13.48 18.34 9.99
N ILE A 159 -13.33 17.06 10.30
CA ILE A 159 -13.06 16.58 11.66
C ILE A 159 -11.71 17.13 12.17
N THR A 160 -10.66 17.06 11.34
CA THR A 160 -9.34 17.59 11.70
C THR A 160 -9.39 19.10 11.93
N TYR A 161 -10.14 19.85 11.13
CA TYR A 161 -10.31 21.29 11.33
C TYR A 161 -10.98 21.61 12.68
N LEU A 162 -12.03 20.87 13.06
CA LEU A 162 -12.71 21.08 14.34
C LEU A 162 -11.89 20.67 15.57
N LEU A 163 -11.02 19.66 15.44
CA LEU A 163 -10.27 19.06 16.54
C LEU A 163 -8.78 19.40 16.51
N LEU A 164 -8.36 20.36 15.69
CA LEU A 164 -6.94 20.71 15.49
C LEU A 164 -6.26 21.16 16.79
N ASP A 165 -6.99 21.88 17.65
CA ASP A 165 -6.46 22.39 18.92
C ASP A 165 -6.22 21.28 19.96
N SER A 166 -6.82 20.11 19.77
CA SER A 166 -6.65 18.98 20.69
C SER A 166 -5.39 18.19 20.35
N SER A 167 -4.36 18.32 21.19
CA SER A 167 -3.11 17.55 21.06
C SER A 167 -3.35 16.05 21.06
N LEU A 168 -4.28 15.54 21.88
CA LEU A 168 -4.61 14.11 21.92
C LEU A 168 -5.14 13.62 20.56
N PHE A 169 -6.01 14.40 19.91
CA PHE A 169 -6.53 14.07 18.59
C PHE A 169 -5.41 14.05 17.55
N VAL A 170 -4.56 15.08 17.50
CA VAL A 170 -3.45 15.18 16.54
C VAL A 170 -2.46 14.01 16.70
N GLU A 171 -2.07 13.67 17.93
CA GLU A 171 -1.15 12.56 18.19
C GLU A 171 -1.78 11.20 17.82
N THR A 172 -3.07 11.02 18.09
CA THR A 172 -3.83 9.80 17.73
C THR A 172 -3.98 9.67 16.21
N LEU A 173 -4.26 10.78 15.52
CA LEU A 173 -4.36 10.85 14.06
C LEU A 173 -3.04 10.44 13.41
N GLY A 174 -1.92 10.99 13.88
CA GLY A 174 -0.58 10.63 13.43
C GLY A 174 -0.25 9.16 13.69
N PHE A 175 -0.57 8.66 14.89
CA PHE A 175 -0.38 7.24 15.21
C PHE A 175 -1.18 6.34 14.27
N LEU A 176 -2.47 6.59 14.08
CA LEU A 176 -3.31 5.81 13.18
C LEU A 176 -2.80 5.84 11.73
N ALA A 177 -2.35 7.00 11.26
CA ALA A 177 -1.81 7.16 9.91
C ALA A 177 -0.56 6.30 9.66
N VAL A 178 0.38 6.27 10.60
CA VAL A 178 1.63 5.50 10.44
C VAL A 178 1.41 4.02 10.82
N PHE A 179 0.58 3.73 11.81
CA PHE A 179 0.22 2.37 12.20
C PHE A 179 -0.52 1.62 11.08
N THR A 180 -1.43 2.28 10.38
CA THR A 180 -2.13 1.70 9.23
C THR A 180 -1.15 1.31 8.12
N GLU A 181 -0.10 2.11 7.89
CA GLU A 181 0.99 1.75 6.96
C GLU A 181 1.83 0.59 7.52
N ALA A 182 2.11 0.58 8.83
CA ALA A 182 2.91 -0.46 9.46
C ALA A 182 2.28 -1.86 9.39
N MET A 183 0.95 -1.92 9.40
CA MET A 183 0.21 -3.18 9.36
C MET A 183 0.08 -3.78 7.95
N LEU A 184 0.63 -3.15 6.90
CA LEU A 184 0.53 -3.68 5.53
C LEU A 184 1.18 -5.06 5.34
N GLY A 185 2.28 -5.34 6.05
CA GLY A 185 2.96 -6.64 5.99
C GLY A 185 2.28 -7.74 6.83
N THR A 186 1.45 -7.38 7.81
CA THR A 186 0.88 -8.33 8.77
C THR A 186 -0.08 -9.36 8.16
N PRO A 187 -0.98 -9.00 7.22
CA PRO A 187 -1.80 -9.99 6.53
C PRO A 187 -0.97 -11.09 5.85
N GLN A 188 0.17 -10.72 5.23
CA GLN A 188 1.06 -11.67 4.59
C GLN A 188 1.72 -12.61 5.62
N LEU A 189 2.17 -12.06 6.76
CA LEU A 189 2.68 -12.84 7.88
C LEU A 189 1.65 -13.86 8.39
N TYR A 190 0.39 -13.46 8.47
CA TYR A 190 -0.72 -14.33 8.89
C TYR A 190 -1.03 -15.41 7.86
N CYS A 191 -1.15 -15.07 6.57
CA CYS A 191 -1.40 -16.04 5.50
C CYS A 191 -0.28 -17.09 5.40
N ASN A 192 0.98 -16.66 5.49
CA ASN A 192 2.12 -17.58 5.54
C ASN A 192 2.02 -18.54 6.74
N TYR A 193 1.64 -18.03 7.91
CA TYR A 193 1.46 -18.85 9.11
C TYR A 193 0.29 -19.84 8.98
N GLN A 194 -0.82 -19.42 8.38
CA GLN A 194 -2.00 -20.27 8.18
C GLN A 194 -1.72 -21.37 7.16
N ASN A 195 -1.13 -21.00 6.01
CA ASN A 195 -0.84 -21.92 4.91
C ASN A 195 0.37 -22.82 5.17
N LYS A 196 1.17 -22.51 6.20
CA LYS A 196 2.46 -23.17 6.50
C LYS A 196 3.39 -23.27 5.29
N SER A 197 3.25 -22.32 4.37
CA SER A 197 3.96 -22.28 3.10
C SER A 197 4.11 -20.83 2.66
N THR A 198 5.26 -20.52 2.06
CA THR A 198 5.55 -19.24 1.41
C THR A 198 5.56 -19.35 -0.12
N GLU A 199 4.88 -20.36 -0.66
CA GLU A 199 4.89 -20.66 -2.09
C GLU A 199 4.17 -19.58 -2.92
N GLY A 200 4.92 -18.93 -3.82
CA GLY A 200 4.47 -17.79 -4.62
C GLY A 200 4.92 -16.42 -4.09
N MET A 201 5.61 -16.36 -2.95
CA MET A 201 6.22 -15.12 -2.44
C MET A 201 7.62 -14.93 -3.02
N SER A 202 7.91 -13.73 -3.55
CA SER A 202 9.23 -13.39 -4.07
C SER A 202 10.17 -12.99 -2.93
N ILE A 203 11.14 -13.86 -2.58
CA ILE A 203 12.13 -13.59 -1.53
C ILE A 203 12.87 -12.26 -1.76
N LYS A 204 13.20 -11.95 -3.02
CA LYS A 204 13.88 -10.70 -3.41
C LYS A 204 13.05 -9.47 -3.03
N MET A 205 11.73 -9.54 -3.15
CA MET A 205 10.83 -8.46 -2.78
C MET A 205 10.80 -8.25 -1.27
N VAL A 206 10.75 -9.34 -0.49
CA VAL A 206 10.78 -9.26 0.98
C VAL A 206 12.08 -8.64 1.48
N CYS A 207 13.22 -9.02 0.91
CA CYS A 207 14.50 -8.40 1.26
C CYS A 207 14.52 -6.92 0.91
N MET A 208 13.90 -6.51 -0.20
CA MET A 208 13.80 -5.12 -0.59
C MET A 208 12.94 -4.31 0.39
N TRP A 209 11.81 -4.86 0.85
CA TRP A 209 10.99 -4.27 1.90
C TRP A 209 11.76 -4.09 3.20
N ALA A 210 12.37 -5.16 3.71
CA ALA A 210 13.17 -5.13 4.92
C ALA A 210 14.27 -4.06 4.84
N SER A 211 14.95 -3.95 3.70
CA SER A 211 15.98 -2.92 3.48
C SER A 211 15.40 -1.50 3.46
N GLY A 212 14.25 -1.31 2.82
CA GLY A 212 13.57 -0.01 2.73
C GLY A 212 13.05 0.47 4.08
N ASP A 213 12.41 -0.41 4.84
CA ASP A 213 11.86 -0.11 6.16
C ASP A 213 12.95 0.08 7.20
N THR A 214 14.06 -0.66 7.10
CA THR A 214 15.25 -0.41 7.93
C THR A 214 15.87 0.95 7.63
N PHE A 215 16.03 1.30 6.35
CA PHE A 215 16.54 2.61 5.93
C PHE A 215 15.62 3.74 6.42
N LYS A 216 14.30 3.61 6.22
CA LYS A 216 13.29 4.57 6.66
C LYS A 216 13.29 4.77 8.18
N THR A 217 13.40 3.68 8.94
CA THR A 217 13.49 3.73 10.41
C THR A 217 14.78 4.41 10.87
N GLY A 218 15.91 4.09 10.24
CA GLY A 218 17.18 4.77 10.50
C GLY A 218 17.10 6.27 10.22
N TYR A 219 16.46 6.67 9.11
CA TYR A 219 16.20 8.07 8.79
C TYR A 219 15.40 8.76 9.90
N PHE A 220 14.33 8.14 10.40
CA PHE A 220 13.51 8.71 11.49
C PHE A 220 14.29 8.91 12.79
N LEU A 221 15.19 8.00 13.14
CA LEU A 221 16.04 8.12 14.32
C LEU A 221 17.06 9.25 14.17
N VAL A 222 17.66 9.39 12.98
CA VAL A 222 18.65 10.46 12.72
C VAL A 222 17.97 11.83 12.67
N THR A 223 16.81 11.96 12.03
CA THR A 223 16.09 13.23 11.92
C THR A 223 15.23 13.56 13.14
N GLN A 224 15.29 12.77 14.22
CA GLN A 224 14.50 12.96 15.43
C GLN A 224 13.00 13.15 15.14
N ALA A 225 12.46 12.30 14.25
CA ALA A 225 11.06 12.35 13.84
C ALA A 225 10.11 12.09 15.04
N PRO A 226 8.84 12.53 14.97
CA PRO A 226 7.85 12.24 16.01
C PRO A 226 7.79 10.76 16.39
N VAL A 227 7.49 10.47 17.66
CA VAL A 227 7.60 9.12 18.24
C VAL A 227 6.83 8.05 17.49
N GLN A 228 5.72 8.43 16.87
CA GLN A 228 4.89 7.55 16.05
C GLN A 228 5.67 6.94 14.89
N PHE A 229 6.57 7.70 14.25
CA PHE A 229 7.27 7.27 13.05
C PHE A 229 8.31 6.18 13.34
N TRP A 230 9.17 6.36 14.34
CA TRP A 230 10.21 5.38 14.62
C TRP A 230 9.66 4.13 15.35
N ILE A 231 8.61 4.27 16.17
CA ILE A 231 7.95 3.10 16.79
C ILE A 231 7.28 2.24 15.72
N CYS A 232 6.49 2.85 14.82
CA CYS A 232 5.85 2.12 13.74
C CYS A 232 6.87 1.60 12.70
N GLY A 233 7.94 2.35 12.45
CA GLY A 233 9.04 1.89 11.58
C GLY A 233 9.74 0.66 12.16
N LEU A 234 10.02 0.64 13.47
CA LEU A 234 10.56 -0.55 14.12
C LEU A 234 9.59 -1.74 14.02
N LEU A 235 8.29 -1.50 14.19
CA LEU A 235 7.27 -2.54 14.01
C LEU A 235 7.29 -3.11 12.58
N GLN A 236 7.42 -2.26 11.55
CA GLN A 236 7.56 -2.70 10.14
C GLN A 236 8.78 -3.60 9.96
N VAL A 237 9.93 -3.16 10.44
CA VAL A 237 11.18 -3.94 10.39
C VAL A 237 11.02 -5.29 11.10
N CYS A 238 10.35 -5.32 12.26
CA CYS A 238 10.06 -6.57 12.97
C CYS A 238 9.15 -7.51 12.18
N VAL A 239 8.10 -6.97 11.53
CA VAL A 239 7.19 -7.76 10.68
C VAL A 239 7.95 -8.34 9.49
N ASP A 240 8.79 -7.55 8.83
CA ASP A 240 9.61 -8.00 7.70
C ASP A 240 10.58 -9.12 8.10
N PHE A 241 11.28 -8.97 9.23
CA PHE A 241 12.14 -10.04 9.75
C PHE A 241 11.34 -11.30 10.12
N ALA A 242 10.14 -11.15 10.66
CA ALA A 242 9.26 -12.29 10.94
C ALA A 242 8.84 -13.03 9.65
N ILE A 243 8.55 -12.29 8.58
CA ILE A 243 8.24 -12.86 7.27
C ILE A 243 9.48 -13.56 6.68
N LEU A 244 10.66 -12.94 6.73
CA LEU A 244 11.92 -13.56 6.28
C LEU A 244 12.23 -14.84 7.07
N PHE A 245 11.97 -14.84 8.38
CA PHE A 245 12.08 -16.02 9.21
C PHE A 245 11.12 -17.13 8.76
N GLN A 246 9.85 -16.82 8.46
CA GLN A 246 8.89 -17.78 7.92
C GLN A 246 9.35 -18.35 6.58
N VAL A 247 9.87 -17.51 5.68
CA VAL A 247 10.44 -17.95 4.40
C VAL A 247 11.58 -18.95 4.62
N TYR A 248 12.51 -18.63 5.52
CA TYR A 248 13.62 -19.53 5.85
C TYR A 248 13.12 -20.86 6.47
N TYR A 249 12.20 -20.78 7.42
CA TYR A 249 11.68 -21.94 8.14
C TYR A 249 10.89 -22.88 7.22
N TYR A 250 9.92 -22.36 6.46
CA TYR A 250 9.09 -23.17 5.56
C TYR A 250 9.86 -23.66 4.33
N SER A 251 10.91 -22.97 3.89
CA SER A 251 11.80 -23.49 2.84
C SER A 251 12.63 -24.69 3.31
N ARG A 252 13.01 -24.72 4.60
CA ARG A 252 13.85 -25.78 5.17
C ARG A 252 13.06 -26.97 5.68
N TYR A 253 11.83 -26.74 6.14
CA TYR A 253 10.90 -27.76 6.62
C TYR A 253 9.57 -27.67 5.87
N PRO A 254 9.54 -28.05 4.58
CA PRO A 254 8.30 -28.05 3.82
C PRO A 254 7.31 -29.01 4.46
N GLN A 255 6.24 -28.47 5.03
CA GLN A 255 5.13 -29.28 5.53
C GLN A 255 4.25 -29.68 4.35
N LYS A 256 3.88 -30.96 4.27
CA LYS A 256 2.89 -31.40 3.27
C LYS A 256 1.62 -30.55 3.43
N PRO A 257 1.06 -30.00 2.34
CA PRO A 257 -0.16 -29.20 2.46
C PRO A 257 -1.24 -30.05 3.13
N VAL A 258 -1.86 -29.50 4.17
CA VAL A 258 -3.08 -30.08 4.74
C VAL A 258 -4.09 -30.10 3.59
N SER A 259 -4.57 -31.28 3.23
CA SER A 259 -5.57 -31.48 2.18
C SER A 259 -6.89 -30.84 2.61
N HIS A 260 -6.99 -29.54 2.44
CA HIS A 260 -8.25 -28.81 2.49
C HIS A 260 -8.84 -28.84 1.07
N THR A 261 -9.98 -29.50 0.97
CA THR A 261 -10.89 -29.49 -0.17
C THR A 261 -10.97 -28.09 -0.76
N ALA A 262 -10.71 -27.98 -2.06
CA ALA A 262 -10.61 -26.73 -2.78
C ALA A 262 -11.84 -25.82 -2.56
N HIS A 263 -11.65 -24.75 -1.80
CA HIS A 263 -12.30 -23.48 -2.10
C HIS A 263 -11.23 -22.52 -2.56
N SER A 264 -11.20 -22.29 -3.87
CA SER A 264 -10.38 -21.31 -4.55
C SER A 264 -10.72 -19.91 -4.03
N THR A 265 -10.05 -19.49 -2.97
CA THR A 265 -9.98 -18.08 -2.60
C THR A 265 -8.53 -17.68 -2.81
N SER A 266 -8.26 -17.21 -4.03
CA SER A 266 -6.99 -16.66 -4.44
C SER A 266 -6.71 -15.39 -3.64
N ALA A 267 -6.17 -15.56 -2.43
CA ALA A 267 -5.55 -14.50 -1.65
C ALA A 267 -4.04 -14.64 -1.78
N LYS A 268 -3.53 -14.44 -3.00
CA LYS A 268 -2.15 -14.03 -3.23
C LYS A 268 -2.23 -12.54 -3.55
N ALA A 269 -1.78 -11.70 -2.62
CA ALA A 269 -1.71 -10.26 -2.82
C ALA A 269 -0.28 -9.82 -2.55
N LEU A 270 0.44 -9.73 -3.65
CA LEU A 270 1.38 -8.67 -3.92
C LEU A 270 1.00 -8.07 -5.25
#